data_AF-A0A816G013-F1
#
_entry.id   AF-A0A816G013-F1
#
_cell.length_a   1.000
_cell.length_b   1.000
_cell.length_c   1.000
_cell.angle_alpha   90.00
_cell.angle_beta   90.00
_cell.angle_gamma   90.00
#
_symmetry.space_group_name_H-M   'P 1'
#
loop_
_entity.id
_entity.type
_entity.pdbx_description
1 polymer ?
#
loop_
_entity_poly.entity_id
_entity_poly.type
_entity_poly.pdbx_seq_one_letter_code
_entity_poly.pdbx_strand_id
1 'polypeptide(L)'
;MPVQDKSGKLLVNSKDTLKRWREYFHETLNVTTSIDQDLIDQIQIPTLSTTEERRQNAPISIEEVRKALKQMKSRKAPGSDEITADILKAGGEPVIQWLFSFFTDVWENEQMAKE
;
A
#
# COMPACT_ATOMS: atom_id res chain seq x y z
N MET A 1 10.41 -4.50 27.75
CA MET A 1 10.85 -3.12 28.07
C MET A 1 10.27 -2.71 29.42
N PRO A 2 11.07 -2.09 30.31
CA PRO A 2 10.55 -1.49 31.54
C PRO A 2 9.62 -0.32 31.22
N VAL A 3 8.44 -0.28 31.83
CA VAL A 3 7.44 0.81 31.63
C VAL A 3 7.50 1.73 32.84
N GLN A 4 7.62 3.04 32.61
CA GLN A 4 7.66 4.05 33.67
C GLN A 4 6.37 4.87 33.69
N ASP A 5 5.99 5.34 34.88
CA ASP A 5 4.96 6.36 35.01
C ASP A 5 5.47 7.74 34.53
N LYS A 6 4.61 8.75 34.54
CA LYS A 6 4.97 10.10 34.06
C LYS A 6 6.06 10.79 34.89
N SER A 7 6.31 10.32 36.11
CA SER A 7 7.38 10.82 36.98
C SER A 7 8.70 10.08 36.79
N GLY A 8 8.77 9.13 35.85
CA GLY A 8 9.96 8.32 35.57
C GLY A 8 10.13 7.12 36.51
N LYS A 9 9.15 6.84 37.39
CA LYS A 9 9.21 5.70 38.30
C LYS A 9 8.80 4.42 37.58
N LEU A 10 9.57 3.35 37.80
CA LEU A 10 9.33 2.04 37.21
C LEU A 10 8.01 1.42 37.70
N LEU A 11 7.17 0.99 36.75
CA LEU A 11 5.96 0.22 36.99
C LEU A 11 6.24 -1.27 36.88
N VAL A 12 6.01 -1.99 37.97
CA VAL A 12 6.25 -3.44 38.09
C VAL A 12 4.96 -4.27 38.07
N ASN A 13 3.80 -3.63 38.28
CA ASN A 13 2.50 -4.28 38.31
C ASN A 13 1.79 -4.20 36.95
N SER A 14 1.30 -5.33 36.45
CA SER A 14 0.61 -5.44 35.16
C SER A 14 -0.61 -4.51 35.02
N LYS A 15 -1.38 -4.28 36.10
CA LYS A 15 -2.54 -3.37 36.05
C LYS A 15 -2.10 -1.92 35.81
N ASP A 16 -1.05 -1.50 36.51
CA ASP A 16 -0.54 -0.14 36.43
C ASP A 16 0.16 0.09 35.09
N THR A 17 0.86 -0.91 34.57
CA THR A 17 1.41 -0.91 33.21
C THR A 17 0.33 -0.73 32.16
N LEU A 18 -0.77 -1.51 32.22
CA LEU A 18 -1.88 -1.38 31.27
C LEU A 18 -2.57 -0.01 31.36
N LYS A 19 -2.74 0.53 32.57
CA LYS A 19 -3.26 1.87 32.79
C LYS A 19 -2.36 2.92 32.15
N ARG A 20 -1.04 2.83 32.36
CA ARG A 20 -0.05 3.74 31.77
C ARG A 20 -0.03 3.68 30.24
N TRP A 21 -0.19 2.49 29.66
CA TRP A 21 -0.33 2.31 28.22
C TRP A 21 -1.59 2.97 27.68
N ARG A 22 -2.74 2.77 28.35
CA ARG A 22 -4.00 3.43 27.97
C ARG A 22 -3.85 4.94 27.97
N GLU A 23 -3.27 5.52 29.04
CA GLU A 23 -3.02 6.95 29.15
C GLU A 23 -2.09 7.45 28.03
N TYR A 24 -0.98 6.74 27.78
CA TYR A 24 -0.04 7.10 26.73
C TYR A 24 -0.69 7.14 25.34
N PHE A 25 -1.40 6.07 24.97
CA PHE A 25 -2.04 5.99 23.65
C PHE A 25 -3.19 6.97 23.53
N HIS A 26 -3.97 7.18 24.58
CA HIS A 26 -5.03 8.18 24.56
C HIS A 26 -4.47 9.58 24.32
N GLU A 27 -3.41 9.97 25.03
CA GLU A 27 -2.77 11.29 24.86
C GLU A 27 -2.08 11.45 23.51
N THR A 28 -1.50 10.38 22.97
CA THR A 28 -0.74 10.44 21.72
C THR A 28 -1.65 10.38 20.49
N LEU A 29 -2.70 9.54 20.52
CA LEU A 29 -3.52 9.23 19.35
C LEU A 29 -4.82 10.03 19.30
N ASN A 30 -5.36 10.46 20.44
CA ASN A 30 -6.61 11.23 20.49
C ASN A 30 -6.36 12.73 20.64
N VAL A 31 -5.27 13.23 20.03
CA VAL A 31 -5.05 14.67 19.91
C VAL A 31 -6.05 15.21 18.90
N THR A 32 -6.96 16.08 19.34
CA THR A 32 -7.80 16.87 18.45
C THR A 32 -6.93 17.92 17.77
N THR A 33 -6.25 17.55 16.70
CA THR A 33 -5.58 18.51 15.83
C THR A 33 -6.64 19.36 15.13
N SER A 34 -6.63 20.67 15.39
CA SER A 34 -7.30 21.62 14.51
C SER A 34 -6.54 21.63 13.20
N ILE A 35 -7.14 21.03 12.18
CA ILE A 35 -6.60 21.08 10.83
C ILE A 35 -6.84 22.50 10.32
N ASP A 36 -5.75 23.25 10.14
CA ASP A 36 -5.82 24.56 9.52
C ASP A 36 -6.01 24.38 8.01
N GLN A 37 -7.18 24.75 7.52
CA GLN A 37 -7.51 24.64 6.10
C GLN A 37 -6.57 25.50 5.25
N ASP A 38 -6.12 26.64 5.78
CA ASP A 38 -5.18 27.53 5.08
C ASP A 38 -3.82 26.85 4.89
N LEU A 39 -3.42 25.94 5.79
CA LEU A 39 -2.20 25.14 5.62
C LEU A 39 -2.38 24.02 4.59
N ILE A 40 -3.57 23.41 4.51
CA ILE A 40 -3.89 22.40 3.47
C ILE A 40 -3.81 23.04 2.08
N ASP A 41 -4.41 24.21 1.92
CA ASP A 41 -4.47 24.89 0.62
C ASP A 41 -3.07 25.38 0.17
N GLN A 42 -2.13 25.54 1.11
CA GLN A 42 -0.73 25.84 0.84
C GLN A 42 0.12 24.61 0.45
N ILE A 43 -0.41 23.38 0.61
CA ILE A 43 0.31 22.18 0.17
C ILE A 43 0.37 22.18 -1.35
N GLN A 44 1.56 22.38 -1.90
CA GLN A 44 1.80 22.18 -3.32
C GLN A 44 1.67 20.70 -3.66
N ILE A 45 0.54 20.32 -4.25
CA ILE A 45 0.36 19.00 -4.84
C ILE A 45 1.16 19.00 -6.15
N PRO A 46 2.15 18.10 -6.32
CA PRO A 46 2.84 17.97 -7.59
C PRO A 46 1.82 17.64 -8.67
N THR A 47 1.60 18.57 -9.60
CA THR A 47 0.80 18.28 -10.79
C THR A 47 1.66 17.49 -11.76
N LEU A 48 1.08 16.43 -12.31
CA LEU A 48 1.71 15.73 -13.41
C LEU A 48 1.79 16.68 -14.60
N SER A 49 2.89 16.61 -15.35
CA SER A 49 2.91 17.29 -16.65
C SER A 49 1.82 16.69 -17.55
N THR A 50 1.28 17.46 -18.49
CA THR A 50 0.30 16.96 -19.46
C THR A 50 0.79 15.69 -20.19
N THR A 51 2.10 15.55 -20.39
CA THR A 51 2.70 14.35 -20.98
C THR A 51 2.62 13.15 -20.05
N GLU A 52 2.90 13.33 -18.75
CA GLU A 52 2.83 12.27 -17.76
C GLU A 52 1.38 11.83 -17.50
N GLU A 53 0.44 12.78 -17.48
CA GLU A 53 -1.00 12.46 -17.39
C GLU A 53 -1.45 11.60 -18.57
N ARG A 54 -1.11 12.00 -19.81
CA ARG A 54 -1.43 11.20 -21.00
C ARG A 54 -0.80 9.81 -20.95
N ARG A 55 0.43 9.70 -20.44
CA ARG A 55 1.11 8.41 -20.33
C ARG A 55 0.43 7.50 -19.30
N GLN A 56 0.00 8.03 -18.16
CA GLN A 56 -0.67 7.25 -17.12
C GLN A 56 -2.08 6.81 -17.52
N ASN A 57 -2.75 7.59 -18.36
CA ASN A 57 -4.09 7.27 -18.87
C ASN A 57 -4.07 6.49 -20.20
N ALA A 58 -2.90 6.09 -20.68
CA ALA A 58 -2.80 5.29 -21.90
C ALA A 58 -3.34 3.87 -21.66
N PRO A 59 -3.91 3.22 -22.69
CA PRO A 59 -4.24 1.80 -22.61
C PRO A 59 -3.02 0.98 -22.24
N ILE A 60 -3.24 -0.08 -21.48
CA ILE A 60 -2.19 -1.04 -21.12
C ILE A 60 -1.62 -1.63 -22.41
N SER A 61 -0.31 -1.81 -22.46
CA SER A 61 0.39 -2.50 -23.53
C SER A 61 0.89 -3.87 -23.08
N ILE A 62 1.01 -4.80 -24.03
CA ILE A 62 1.55 -6.13 -23.72
C ILE A 62 3.03 -6.07 -23.30
N GLU A 63 3.80 -5.11 -23.82
CA GLU A 63 5.17 -4.84 -23.42
C GLU A 63 5.28 -4.40 -21.95
N GLU A 64 4.31 -3.64 -21.43
CA GLU A 64 4.26 -3.27 -20.02
C GLU A 64 4.07 -4.49 -19.14
N VAL A 65 3.15 -5.40 -19.48
CA VAL A 65 2.95 -6.66 -18.76
C VAL A 65 4.23 -7.50 -18.77
N ARG A 66 4.84 -7.66 -19.95
CA ARG A 66 6.11 -8.41 -20.10
C ARG A 66 7.23 -7.79 -19.26
N LYS A 67 7.35 -6.47 -19.27
CA LYS A 67 8.36 -5.74 -18.49
C LYS A 67 8.10 -5.85 -16.99
N ALA A 68 6.85 -5.72 -16.55
CA ALA A 68 6.45 -5.85 -15.16
C ALA A 68 6.80 -7.24 -14.62
N LEU A 69 6.40 -8.31 -15.32
CA LEU A 69 6.75 -9.69 -14.95
C LEU A 69 8.26 -9.88 -14.85
N LYS A 70 9.04 -9.33 -15.79
CA LYS A 70 10.51 -9.41 -15.75
C LYS A 70 11.10 -8.69 -14.52
N GLN A 71 10.51 -7.57 -14.12
CA GLN A 71 10.97 -6.76 -12.97
C GLN A 71 10.57 -7.35 -11.61
N MET A 72 9.54 -8.18 -11.54
CA MET A 72 9.11 -8.83 -10.29
C MET A 72 10.26 -9.66 -9.69
N LYS A 73 10.41 -9.62 -8.37
CA LYS A 73 11.45 -10.38 -7.67
C LYS A 73 11.03 -11.84 -7.51
N SER A 74 11.92 -12.75 -7.87
CA SER A 74 11.76 -14.20 -7.66
C SER A 74 11.99 -14.60 -6.20
N ARG A 75 11.52 -15.78 -5.81
CA ARG A 75 11.67 -16.38 -4.46
C ARG A 75 11.04 -15.55 -3.34
N LYS A 76 9.99 -14.81 -3.66
CA LYS A 76 9.13 -14.15 -2.66
C LYS A 76 7.99 -15.08 -2.30
N ALA A 77 7.54 -15.01 -1.05
CA ALA A 77 6.38 -15.74 -0.60
C ALA A 77 5.15 -15.32 -1.44
N PRO A 78 4.24 -16.25 -1.76
CA PRO A 78 3.00 -15.90 -2.44
C PRO A 78 2.07 -15.08 -1.53
N GLY A 79 1.06 -14.47 -2.13
CA GLY A 79 -0.06 -13.88 -1.40
C GLY A 79 -1.05 -14.95 -0.92
N SER A 80 -2.25 -14.53 -0.54
CA SER A 80 -3.37 -15.42 -0.19
C SER A 80 -3.87 -16.24 -1.39
N ASP A 81 -3.52 -15.84 -2.60
CA ASP A 81 -3.81 -16.54 -3.86
C ASP A 81 -2.87 -17.74 -4.11
N GLU A 82 -1.84 -17.92 -3.27
CA GLU A 82 -0.81 -18.96 -3.42
C GLU A 82 0.02 -18.85 -4.73
N ILE A 83 -0.12 -17.76 -5.49
CA ILE A 83 0.59 -17.55 -6.76
C ILE A 83 1.88 -16.77 -6.51
N THR A 84 3.00 -17.34 -6.98
CA THR A 84 4.32 -16.67 -6.91
C THR A 84 4.68 -16.00 -8.23
N ALA A 85 5.57 -15.01 -8.15
CA ALA A 85 6.18 -14.40 -9.33
C ALA A 85 6.89 -15.42 -10.23
N ASP A 86 7.44 -16.49 -9.64
CA ASP A 86 8.12 -17.55 -10.39
C ASP A 86 7.16 -18.37 -11.25
N ILE A 87 5.96 -18.67 -10.74
CA ILE A 87 4.89 -19.34 -11.51
C ILE A 87 4.46 -18.47 -12.69
N LEU A 88 4.20 -17.18 -12.46
CA LEU A 88 3.79 -16.25 -13.51
C LEU A 88 4.86 -16.12 -14.61
N LYS A 89 6.13 -16.04 -14.23
CA LYS A 89 7.25 -16.01 -15.18
C LYS A 89 7.40 -17.32 -15.96
N ALA A 90 7.23 -18.46 -15.29
CA ALA A 90 7.35 -19.78 -15.92
C ALA A 90 6.26 -20.04 -16.95
N GLY A 91 5.09 -19.41 -16.80
CA GLY A 91 3.98 -19.53 -17.72
C GLY A 91 4.19 -18.95 -19.12
N GLY A 92 5.23 -18.14 -19.33
CA GLY A 92 5.63 -17.63 -20.64
C GLY A 92 4.56 -16.79 -21.34
N GLU A 93 4.57 -16.82 -22.68
CA GLU A 93 3.67 -15.99 -23.50
C GLU A 93 2.16 -16.23 -23.24
N PRO A 94 1.67 -17.46 -23.03
CA PRO A 94 0.26 -17.68 -22.68
C PRO A 94 -0.20 -16.91 -21.43
N VAL A 95 0.62 -16.88 -20.37
CA VAL A 95 0.32 -16.13 -19.15
C VAL A 95 0.41 -14.63 -19.38
N ILE A 96 1.36 -14.17 -20.20
CA ILE A 96 1.46 -12.75 -20.59
C ILE A 96 0.18 -12.30 -21.31
N GLN A 97 -0.30 -13.07 -22.29
CA GLN A 97 -1.52 -12.77 -23.04
C GLN A 97 -2.76 -12.77 -22.15
N TRP A 98 -2.86 -13.76 -21.25
CA TRP A 98 -3.96 -13.82 -20.30
C TRP A 98 -3.97 -12.63 -19.34
N LEU A 99 -2.82 -12.28 -18.74
CA LEU A 99 -2.68 -11.11 -17.87
C LEU A 99 -2.98 -9.81 -18.60
N PHE A 100 -2.53 -9.69 -19.86
CA PHE A 100 -2.83 -8.53 -20.68
C PHE A 100 -4.33 -8.36 -20.91
N SER A 101 -5.03 -9.43 -21.30
CA SER A 101 -6.49 -9.41 -21.46
C SER A 101 -7.19 -9.08 -20.15
N PHE A 102 -6.75 -9.69 -19.04
CA PHE A 102 -7.31 -9.48 -17.72
C PHE A 102 -7.17 -8.03 -17.25
N PHE A 103 -5.97 -7.46 -17.31
CA PHE A 103 -5.75 -6.09 -16.87
C PHE A 103 -6.43 -5.07 -17.78
N THR A 104 -6.49 -5.34 -19.09
CA THR A 104 -7.25 -4.49 -20.03
C THR A 104 -8.73 -4.46 -19.69
N ASP A 105 -9.31 -5.63 -19.40
CA ASP A 105 -10.72 -5.74 -19.01
C ASP A 105 -11.03 -4.97 -17.72
N VAL A 106 -10.18 -5.12 -16.70
CA VAL A 106 -10.30 -4.35 -15.43
C VAL A 106 -10.15 -2.85 -15.67
N TRP A 107 -9.23 -2.45 -16.55
CA TRP A 107 -8.97 -1.04 -16.86
C TRP A 107 -10.13 -0.38 -17.61
N GLU A 108 -10.74 -1.10 -18.56
CA GLU A 108 -11.82 -0.56 -19.39
C GLU A 108 -13.19 -0.60 -18.69
N ASN A 109 -13.45 -1.65 -17.90
CA ASN A 109 -14.75 -1.87 -17.29
C ASN A 109 -14.83 -1.42 -15.82
N GLU A 110 -13.70 -1.05 -15.22
CA GLU A 110 -13.58 -0.65 -13.79
C GLU A 110 -14.19 -1.69 -12.82
N GLN A 111 -14.26 -2.96 -13.24
CA GLN A 111 -14.80 -4.06 -12.46
C GLN A 111 -13.68 -5.02 -12.09
N MET A 112 -13.57 -5.31 -10.79
CA MET A 112 -12.71 -6.38 -10.31
C MET A 112 -13.27 -7.73 -10.75
N ALA A 113 -12.38 -8.64 -11.12
CA ALA A 113 -12.77 -10.04 -11.30
C ALA A 113 -13.39 -10.56 -10.01
N LYS A 114 -14.59 -11.16 -10.14
CA LYS A 114 -15.33 -11.71 -9.02
C LYS A 114 -14.59 -12.95 -8.50
N GLU A 115 -14.48 -13.07 -7.18
CA GLU A 115 -13.97 -14.25 -6.47
C GLU A 115 -14.77 -15.52 -6.77
#